data_AF-V2XDC1-F1
#
_entry.id   AF-V2XDC1-F1
#
_cell.length_a   1.000
_cell.length_b   1.000
_cell.length_c   1.000
_cell.angle_alpha   90.00
_cell.angle_beta   90.00
_cell.angle_gamma   90.00
#
_symmetry.space_group_name_H-M   'P 1'
#
loop_
_entity.id
_entity.type
_entity.pdbx_description
1 polymer ?
#
loop_
_entity_poly.entity_id
_entity_poly.type
_entity_poly.pdbx_seq_one_letter_code
_entity_poly.pdbx_strand_id
1 'polypeptide(L)'
;MLRRQVITHDRKFLSIASRQFSATSARFKERLVILGSGWGGYEVLRGVDKKRWDVTMVSPNNYFNFTPLLAGCAVGTLELRCAVEPVRKYAPHITSYQAWCDEIDFKQKKLKCVRLEVPISEVTFL
;
A
#
# COMPACT_ATOMS: atom_id res chain seq x y z
N MET A 1 -1.18 38.38 74.74
CA MET A 1 -0.89 36.94 74.94
C MET A 1 -1.87 36.13 74.06
N LEU A 2 -1.76 36.26 72.73
CA LEU A 2 -1.25 35.25 71.78
C LEU A 2 -2.04 33.93 71.78
N ARG A 3 -2.94 33.76 70.81
CA ARG A 3 -3.30 32.44 70.25
C ARG A 3 -3.86 32.53 68.82
N ARG A 4 -2.97 32.17 67.89
CA ARG A 4 -3.15 31.45 66.62
C ARG A 4 -4.23 31.92 65.63
N GLN A 5 -3.79 32.58 64.57
CA GLN A 5 -4.43 32.51 63.24
C GLN A 5 -4.13 31.15 62.60
N VAL A 6 -5.15 30.50 62.05
CA VAL A 6 -5.02 29.36 61.14
C VAL A 6 -5.35 29.88 59.75
N ILE A 7 -4.34 29.96 58.90
CA ILE A 7 -4.46 30.35 57.49
C ILE A 7 -4.87 29.09 56.72
N THR A 8 -6.15 28.95 56.39
CA THR A 8 -6.61 27.96 55.40
C THR A 8 -6.50 28.58 54.01
N HIS A 9 -5.48 28.18 53.25
CA HIS A 9 -5.35 28.52 51.83
C HIS A 9 -6.37 27.74 51.01
N ASP A 10 -7.44 28.41 50.61
CA ASP A 10 -8.44 27.91 49.68
C ASP A 10 -7.86 27.96 48.26
N ARG A 11 -7.17 26.89 47.84
CA ARG A 11 -6.68 26.77 46.46
C ARG A 11 -7.87 26.52 45.55
N LYS A 12 -8.39 27.60 44.96
CA LYS A 12 -9.27 27.52 43.78
C LYS A 12 -8.54 26.76 42.68
N PHE A 13 -8.83 25.47 42.56
CA PHE A 13 -8.45 24.67 41.40
C PHE A 13 -9.17 25.26 40.20
N LEU A 14 -8.43 25.99 39.37
CA LEU A 14 -8.87 26.42 38.05
C LEU A 14 -9.29 25.16 37.28
N SER A 15 -10.59 25.03 37.00
CA SER A 15 -11.10 23.97 36.12
C SER A 15 -10.51 24.20 34.74
N ILE A 16 -9.49 23.41 34.40
CA ILE A 16 -8.99 23.30 33.04
C ILE A 16 -10.14 22.69 32.23
N ALA A 17 -10.87 23.53 31.51
CA ALA A 17 -11.82 23.08 30.51
C ALA A 17 -11.04 22.20 29.53
N SER A 18 -11.31 20.90 29.58
CA SER A 18 -10.77 19.94 28.63
C SER A 18 -11.20 20.39 27.25
N ARG A 19 -10.26 20.94 26.46
CA ARG A 19 -10.49 21.17 25.04
C ARG A 19 -10.82 19.80 24.44
N GLN A 20 -12.09 19.57 24.14
CA GLN A 20 -12.53 18.39 23.40
C GLN A 20 -11.96 18.57 21.98
N PHE A 21 -10.78 18.02 21.75
CA PHE A 21 -10.30 17.80 20.40
C PHE A 21 -11.29 16.82 19.76
N SER A 22 -12.13 17.33 18.86
CA SER A 22 -12.87 16.48 17.94
C SER A 22 -11.83 15.83 17.02
N ALA A 23 -11.31 14.68 17.44
CA ALA A 23 -10.58 13.82 16.52
C ALA A 23 -11.58 13.39 15.46
N THR A 24 -11.40 13.87 14.22
CA THR A 24 -12.06 13.24 13.07
C THR A 24 -11.76 11.76 13.17
N SER A 25 -12.81 10.93 13.24
CA SER A 25 -12.72 9.47 13.25
C SER A 25 -11.67 9.07 12.21
N ALA A 26 -10.66 8.28 12.62
CA ALA A 26 -9.62 7.82 11.71
C ALA A 26 -10.31 7.22 10.47
N ARG A 27 -10.19 7.90 9.33
CA ARG A 27 -10.87 7.50 8.11
C ARG A 27 -10.19 6.21 7.66
N PHE A 28 -10.79 5.06 7.97
CA PHE A 28 -10.29 3.77 7.54
C PHE A 28 -10.23 3.79 6.01
N LYS A 29 -9.03 3.70 5.44
CA LYS A 29 -8.87 3.60 3.99
C LYS A 29 -9.46 2.28 3.52
N GLU A 30 -10.25 2.34 2.46
CA GLU A 30 -10.76 1.12 1.83
C GLU A 30 -9.61 0.42 1.09
N ARG A 31 -9.57 -0.92 1.15
CA ARG A 31 -8.52 -1.71 0.52
C ARG A 31 -8.87 -1.97 -0.94
N LEU A 32 -7.97 -1.59 -1.84
CA LEU A 32 -8.05 -1.90 -3.26
C LEU A 32 -6.92 -2.86 -3.62
N VAL A 33 -7.27 -4.05 -4.10
CA VAL A 33 -6.27 -4.99 -4.65
C VAL A 33 -6.37 -4.99 -6.17
N ILE A 34 -5.24 -4.74 -6.82
CA ILE A 34 -5.10 -4.77 -8.28
C ILE A 34 -4.34 -6.05 -8.65
N LEU A 35 -4.96 -6.89 -9.46
CA LEU A 35 -4.37 -8.10 -10.00
C LEU A 35 -3.82 -7.82 -11.41
N GLY A 36 -2.50 -7.90 -11.55
CA GLY A 36 -1.78 -7.69 -12.80
C GLY A 36 -1.33 -6.25 -13.04
N SER A 37 -0.11 -6.09 -13.53
CA SER A 37 0.52 -4.80 -13.86
C SER A 37 0.47 -4.45 -15.36
N GLY A 38 -0.48 -5.02 -16.10
CA GLY A 38 -0.73 -4.68 -17.52
C GLY A 38 -1.51 -3.36 -17.68
N TRP A 39 -1.97 -3.05 -18.89
CA TRP A 39 -2.68 -1.81 -19.20
C TRP A 39 -3.80 -1.44 -18.20
N GLY A 40 -4.70 -2.38 -17.92
CA GLY A 40 -5.82 -2.14 -17.01
C GLY A 40 -5.35 -1.84 -15.58
N GLY A 41 -4.56 -2.72 -14.98
CA GLY A 41 -4.09 -2.55 -13.61
C GLY A 41 -3.17 -1.33 -13.45
N TYR A 42 -2.35 -1.04 -14.46
CA TYR A 42 -1.45 0.10 -14.48
C TYR A 42 -2.18 1.43 -14.59
N GLU A 43 -3.18 1.56 -15.46
CA GLU A 43 -4.00 2.77 -15.55
C GLU A 43 -4.85 2.99 -14.29
N VAL A 44 -5.41 1.92 -13.70
CA VAL A 44 -6.10 2.02 -12.40
C VAL A 44 -5.14 2.52 -11.32
N LEU A 45 -3.91 1.98 -11.26
CA LEU A 45 -2.90 2.41 -10.30
C LEU A 45 -2.52 3.90 -10.45
N ARG A 46 -2.50 4.40 -11.69
CA ARG A 46 -2.20 5.80 -12.00
C ARG A 46 -3.36 6.73 -11.63
N GLY A 47 -4.60 6.33 -11.94
CA GLY A 47 -5.79 7.16 -11.75
C GLY A 47 -6.41 7.11 -10.35
N VAL A 48 -6.10 6.10 -9.54
CA VAL A 48 -6.71 5.93 -8.21
C VAL A 48 -6.20 6.98 -7.20
N ASP A 49 -7.13 7.51 -6.39
CA ASP A 49 -6.80 8.39 -5.26
C ASP A 49 -6.21 7.58 -4.08
N LYS A 50 -4.88 7.61 -3.98
CA LYS A 50 -4.06 6.95 -2.95
C LYS A 50 -4.28 7.52 -1.52
N LYS A 51 -4.99 8.64 -1.37
CA LYS A 51 -5.39 9.17 -0.05
C LYS A 51 -6.61 8.45 0.51
N ARG A 52 -7.52 8.01 -0.37
CA ARG A 52 -8.77 7.33 0.01
C ARG A 52 -8.63 5.81 0.07
N TRP A 53 -7.80 5.26 -0.82
CA TRP A 53 -7.61 3.81 -0.95
C TRP A 53 -6.22 3.38 -0.47
N ASP A 54 -6.17 2.25 0.22
CA ASP A 54 -4.95 1.50 0.47
C ASP A 54 -4.77 0.48 -0.66
N VAL A 55 -3.81 0.77 -1.55
CA VAL A 55 -3.67 0.06 -2.84
C VAL A 55 -2.58 -1.00 -2.73
N THR A 56 -2.94 -2.24 -3.04
CA THR A 56 -2.01 -3.36 -3.16
C THR A 56 -2.00 -3.88 -4.58
N MET A 57 -0.83 -3.92 -5.22
CA MET A 57 -0.63 -4.53 -6.53
C MET A 57 -0.10 -5.96 -6.36
N VAL A 58 -0.73 -6.94 -6.99
CA VAL A 58 -0.22 -8.32 -7.07
C VAL A 58 0.01 -8.63 -8.54
N SER A 59 1.25 -8.90 -8.92
CA SER A 59 1.60 -9.23 -10.30
C SER A 59 2.85 -10.10 -10.29
N PRO A 60 2.99 -11.07 -11.20
CA PRO A 60 4.23 -11.84 -11.29
C PRO A 60 5.44 -10.96 -11.68
N ASN A 61 5.20 -9.88 -12.42
CA ASN A 61 6.22 -8.95 -12.86
C ASN A 61 6.10 -7.60 -12.14
N ASN A 62 7.23 -6.95 -11.87
CA ASN A 62 7.29 -5.62 -11.22
C ASN A 62 7.31 -4.43 -12.20
N TYR A 63 7.02 -4.70 -13.47
CA TYR A 63 7.01 -3.73 -14.54
C TYR A 63 5.72 -3.82 -15.35
N PHE A 64 5.41 -2.73 -16.04
CA PHE A 64 4.37 -2.62 -17.05
C PHE A 64 5.02 -2.73 -18.43
N ASN A 65 4.39 -3.50 -19.33
CA ASN A 65 4.81 -3.59 -20.73
C ASN A 65 3.90 -2.73 -21.61
N PHE A 66 4.50 -1.75 -22.27
CA PHE A 66 3.85 -1.00 -23.33
C PHE A 66 3.79 -1.84 -24.60
N THR A 67 2.76 -2.70 -24.64
CA THR A 67 2.55 -3.71 -25.68
C THR A 67 2.63 -3.19 -27.13
N PRO A 68 2.27 -1.93 -27.46
CA PRO A 68 2.43 -1.42 -28.82
C PRO A 68 3.88 -1.40 -29.33
N LEU A 69 4.89 -1.23 -28.46
CA LEU A 69 6.31 -1.20 -28.86
C LEU A 69 6.99 -2.57 -28.89
N LEU A 70 6.30 -3.64 -28.45
CA LEU A 70 6.89 -4.98 -28.43
C LEU A 70 7.18 -5.52 -29.84
N ALA A 71 6.38 -5.15 -30.85
CA ALA A 71 6.66 -5.52 -32.23
C ALA A 71 8.01 -4.96 -32.70
N GLY A 72 8.30 -3.69 -32.38
CA GLY A 72 9.59 -3.05 -32.66
C GLY A 72 10.75 -3.66 -31.87
N CYS A 73 10.49 -4.18 -30.67
CA CYS A 73 11.48 -4.91 -29.88
C CYS A 73 11.81 -6.28 -30.47
N ALA A 74 10.80 -6.99 -30.99
CA ALA A 74 10.97 -8.32 -31.57
C ALA A 74 11.83 -8.31 -32.84
N VAL A 75 11.76 -7.24 -33.64
CA VAL A 75 12.59 -7.05 -34.84
C VAL A 75 13.89 -6.29 -34.58
N GLY A 76 14.18 -5.94 -33.32
CA GLY A 76 15.42 -5.26 -32.93
C GLY A 76 15.52 -3.77 -33.30
N THR A 77 14.44 -3.15 -33.77
CA THR A 77 14.39 -1.70 -34.02
C THR A 77 14.43 -0.90 -32.72
N LEU A 78 13.86 -1.47 -31.65
CA LEU A 78 13.88 -0.90 -30.31
C LEU A 78 14.46 -1.92 -29.34
N GLU A 79 15.11 -1.44 -28.28
CA GLU A 79 15.52 -2.30 -27.19
C GLU A 79 14.34 -2.54 -26.25
N LEU A 80 14.28 -3.72 -25.64
CA LEU A 80 13.16 -4.11 -24.75
C LEU A 80 12.92 -3.10 -23.62
N ARG A 81 13.98 -2.45 -23.11
CA ARG A 81 13.87 -1.43 -22.06
C ARG A 81 13.01 -0.22 -22.47
N CYS A 82 12.84 0.04 -23.76
CA CYS A 82 11.97 1.11 -24.26
C CYS A 82 10.48 0.76 -24.14
N ALA A 83 10.14 -0.53 -24.06
CA ALA A 83 8.76 -1.01 -23.93
C ALA A 83 8.39 -1.36 -22.47
N VAL A 84 9.28 -1.18 -21.51
CA VAL A 84 9.10 -1.59 -20.11
C VAL A 84 9.14 -0.38 -19.19
N GLU A 85 8.19 -0.30 -18.25
CA GLU A 85 8.15 0.78 -17.25
C GLU A 85 8.00 0.20 -15.83
N PRO A 86 8.85 0.60 -14.85
CA PRO A 86 8.77 0.06 -13.50
C PRO A 86 7.53 0.58 -12.76
N VAL A 87 6.72 -0.34 -12.22
CA VAL A 87 5.47 -0.02 -11.51
C VAL A 87 5.70 0.92 -10.33
N ARG A 88 6.84 0.78 -9.64
CA ARG A 88 7.20 1.59 -8.47
C ARG A 88 7.36 3.09 -8.77
N LYS A 89 7.64 3.47 -10.02
CA LYS A 89 7.87 4.87 -10.40
C LYS A 89 6.65 5.75 -10.16
N TYR A 90 5.45 5.22 -10.39
CA TYR A 90 4.18 5.97 -10.24
C TYR A 90 3.49 5.75 -8.90
N ALA A 91 4.05 4.87 -8.08
CA ALA A 91 3.45 4.43 -6.85
C ALA A 91 4.52 4.05 -5.82
N PRO A 92 5.31 5.03 -5.32
CA PRO A 92 6.39 4.76 -4.36
C PRO A 92 5.88 4.27 -3.00
N HIS A 93 4.61 4.53 -2.68
CA HIS A 93 4.00 4.22 -1.38
C HIS A 93 2.97 3.07 -1.43
N ILE A 94 2.89 2.33 -2.54
CA ILE A 94 1.98 1.17 -2.62
C ILE A 94 2.69 -0.11 -2.19
N THR A 95 1.92 -1.05 -1.67
CA THR A 95 2.40 -2.41 -1.45
C THR A 95 2.34 -3.19 -2.77
N SER A 96 3.46 -3.75 -3.22
CA SER A 96 3.52 -4.60 -4.42
C SER A 96 4.02 -6.00 -4.09
N TYR A 97 3.27 -7.03 -4.46
CA TYR A 97 3.66 -8.43 -4.29
C TYR A 97 3.99 -9.06 -5.65
N GLN A 98 5.17 -9.67 -5.74
CA GLN A 98 5.57 -10.51 -6.88
C GLN A 98 5.03 -11.93 -6.69
N ALA A 99 3.81 -12.17 -7.19
CA ALA A 99 3.11 -13.43 -7.01
C ALA A 99 2.10 -13.66 -8.14
N TRP A 100 1.83 -14.93 -8.40
CA TRP A 100 0.68 -15.37 -9.19
C TRP A 100 -0.56 -15.42 -8.30
N CYS A 101 -1.72 -15.09 -8.84
CA CYS A 101 -3.01 -15.26 -8.17
C CYS A 101 -3.72 -16.45 -8.82
N ASP A 102 -3.88 -17.53 -8.06
CA ASP A 102 -4.44 -18.78 -8.57
C ASP A 102 -5.96 -18.81 -8.41
N GLU A 103 -6.46 -18.31 -7.27
CA GLU A 103 -7.88 -18.38 -6.91
C GLU A 103 -8.34 -17.09 -6.24
N ILE A 104 -9.60 -16.71 -6.53
CA ILE A 104 -10.27 -15.53 -5.99
C ILE A 104 -11.55 -15.97 -5.29
N ASP A 105 -11.62 -15.77 -3.97
CA ASP A 105 -12.83 -15.99 -3.17
C ASP A 105 -13.53 -14.66 -2.90
N PHE A 106 -14.61 -14.40 -3.65
CA PHE A 106 -15.43 -13.20 -3.50
C PHE A 106 -16.30 -13.19 -2.24
N LYS A 107 -16.67 -14.36 -1.70
CA LYS A 107 -17.51 -14.47 -0.49
C LYS A 107 -16.70 -14.07 0.73
N GLN A 108 -15.47 -14.58 0.82
CA GLN A 108 -14.55 -14.25 1.92
C GLN A 108 -13.69 -13.02 1.64
N LYS A 109 -13.72 -12.48 0.41
CA LYS A 109 -12.88 -11.37 -0.07
C LYS A 109 -11.38 -11.67 0.13
N LYS A 110 -10.99 -12.89 -0.23
CA LYS A 110 -9.60 -13.38 -0.11
C LYS A 110 -9.05 -13.77 -1.48
N LEU A 111 -7.74 -13.65 -1.60
CA LEU A 111 -6.98 -14.05 -2.77
C LEU A 111 -5.97 -15.10 -2.35
N LYS A 112 -5.91 -16.20 -3.08
CA LYS A 112 -4.87 -17.20 -2.93
C LYS A 112 -3.78 -16.88 -3.94
N CYS A 113 -2.63 -16.47 -3.43
CA CYS A 113 -1.50 -16.09 -4.26
C CYS A 113 -0.29 -16.99 -3.96
N VAL A 114 0.40 -17.40 -5.01
CA VAL A 114 1.65 -18.17 -4.92
C VAL A 114 2.80 -17.23 -5.24
N ARG A 115 3.75 -17.12 -4.31
CA ARG A 115 4.93 -16.29 -4.48
C ARG A 115 5.86 -16.90 -5.53
N LEU A 116 6.48 -16.06 -6.34
CA LEU A 116 7.47 -16.43 -7.35
C LEU A 116 8.86 -16.81 -6.79
N GLU A 117 8.92 -17.30 -5.56
CA GLU A 117 10.13 -17.89 -4.99
C GLU A 117 10.11 -19.39 -5.28
N VAL A 118 11.13 -19.85 -6.01
CA VAL A 118 11.46 -21.27 -6.18
C VAL A 118 11.56 -21.90 -4.77
N PRO A 119 10.90 -23.04 -4.47
CA PRO A 119 11.33 -23.83 -3.34
C PRO A 119 12.77 -24.29 -3.63
N ILE A 120 13.75 -23.64 -2.99
CA ILE A 120 15.12 -24.12 -2.90
C ILE A 120 15.08 -25.33 -1.96
N SER A 121 14.70 -26.50 -2.47
CA SER A 121 14.80 -27.76 -1.74
C SER A 121 15.32 -28.89 -2.61
N GLU A 122 16.25 -28.60 -3.52
CA GLU A 122 17.17 -29.57 -4.12
C GLU A 122 18.43 -28.85 -4.62
N VAL A 123 19.10 -28.11 -3.73
CA VAL A 123 20.53 -27.80 -3.92
C VAL A 123 21.28 -28.77 -3.01
N THR A 124 21.51 -29.97 -3.52
CA THR A 124 22.43 -30.93 -2.91
C THR A 124 23.83 -30.33 -3.03
N PHE A 125 24.39 -29.91 -1.91
CA PHE A 125 25.83 -29.67 -1.80
C PHE A 125 26.53 -31.01 -1.99
N LEU A 126 27.35 -31.11 -3.05
CA LEU A 126 28.47 -32.06 -3.09
C LEU A 126 29.67 -31.42 -2.39
#